data_AF-A0A7W1BQ02-F1
#
_entry.id   AF-A0A7W1BQ02-F1
#
_cell.length_a   1.000
_cell.length_b   1.000
_cell.length_c   1.000
_cell.angle_alpha   90.00
_cell.angle_beta   90.00
_cell.angle_gamma   90.00
#
_symmetry.space_group_name_H-M   'P 1'
#
loop_
_entity.id
_entity.type
_entity.pdbx_description
1 polymer ?
#
loop_
_entity_poly.entity_id
_entity_poly.type
_entity_poly.pdbx_seq_one_letter_code
_entity_poly.pdbx_strand_id
1 'polypeptide(L)'
;MTFSAGGNFAAEVEAFTRARIVGEAAGGSPHNYGDSEQVELAALGWTVYVPTRYAEVLGRSDERVAIDPDVPVQVGVADHFAGRDPVLAKAVAMR
;
A
#
# COMPACT_ATOMS: atom_id res chain seq x y z
N MET A 1 7.42 2.09 -0.38
CA MET A 1 6.20 1.86 0.42
C MET A 1 4.98 2.38 -0.35
N THR A 2 3.91 1.58 -0.41
CA THR A 2 2.68 1.85 -1.19
C THR A 2 1.54 2.27 -0.26
N PHE A 3 0.90 3.41 -0.53
CA PHE A 3 -0.18 3.99 0.31
C PHE A 3 -1.30 4.57 -0.55
N SER A 4 -2.35 5.07 0.11
CA SER A 4 -3.45 5.80 -0.52
C SER A 4 -4.10 4.97 -1.63
N ALA A 5 -4.43 5.57 -2.78
CA ALA A 5 -5.02 4.86 -3.92
C ALA A 5 -4.21 3.64 -4.38
N GLY A 6 -2.89 3.64 -4.19
CA GLY A 6 -2.05 2.46 -4.47
C GLY A 6 -2.31 1.29 -3.52
N GLY A 7 -2.60 1.57 -2.25
CA GLY A 7 -3.01 0.57 -1.26
C GLY A 7 -4.39 0.00 -1.57
N ASN A 8 -5.36 0.87 -1.89
CA ASN A 8 -6.71 0.46 -2.30
C ASN A 8 -6.64 -0.44 -3.55
N PHE A 9 -5.85 -0.05 -4.55
CA PHE A 9 -5.66 -0.84 -5.76
C PHE A 9 -5.03 -2.21 -5.46
N ALA A 10 -4.01 -2.27 -4.59
CA ALA A 10 -3.42 -3.54 -4.18
C ALA A 10 -4.45 -4.45 -3.49
N ALA A 11 -5.32 -3.89 -2.64
CA ALA A 11 -6.40 -4.63 -1.99
C ALA A 11 -7.40 -5.18 -3.01
N GLU A 12 -7.78 -4.39 -4.00
CA GLU A 12 -8.70 -4.81 -5.06
C GLU A 12 -8.08 -5.90 -5.95
N VAL A 13 -6.79 -5.79 -6.27
CA VAL A 13 -6.06 -6.82 -7.02
C VAL A 13 -6.01 -8.13 -6.24
N GLU A 14 -5.70 -8.09 -4.93
CA GLU A 14 -5.73 -9.27 -4.07
C GLU A 14 -7.14 -9.89 -3.98
N ALA A 15 -8.16 -9.06 -3.80
CA ALA A 15 -9.54 -9.50 -3.60
C ALA A 15 -10.18 -10.11 -4.86
N PHE A 16 -9.93 -9.50 -6.02
CA PHE A 16 -10.74 -9.75 -7.22
C PHE A 16 -9.96 -10.42 -8.36
N THR A 17 -8.68 -10.70 -8.17
CA THR A 17 -7.86 -11.34 -9.20
C THR A 17 -7.12 -12.56 -8.66
N ARG A 18 -6.37 -13.22 -9.55
CA ARG A 18 -5.38 -14.25 -9.18
C ARG A 18 -3.95 -13.76 -9.38
N ALA A 19 -3.76 -12.44 -9.49
CA ALA A 19 -2.44 -11.85 -9.59
C ALA A 19 -1.65 -12.14 -8.32
N ARG A 20 -0.33 -12.19 -8.45
CA ARG A 20 0.59 -12.32 -7.32
C ARG A 20 1.27 -10.97 -7.10
N ILE A 21 1.20 -10.46 -5.88
CA ILE A 21 1.85 -9.23 -5.47
C ILE A 21 3.32 -9.56 -5.14
N VAL A 22 4.24 -8.84 -5.79
CA VAL A 22 5.69 -9.03 -5.64
C VAL A 22 6.31 -7.74 -5.12
N GLY A 23 7.13 -7.81 -4.08
CA GLY A 23 7.83 -6.65 -3.53
C GLY A 23 7.87 -6.62 -2.02
N GLU A 24 7.46 -5.51 -1.43
CA GLU A 24 7.43 -5.25 0.01
C GLU A 24 5.99 -5.03 0.49
N ALA A 25 5.76 -5.14 1.80
CA ALA A 25 4.45 -4.87 2.38
C ALA A 25 3.96 -3.45 2.05
N ALA A 26 2.66 -3.32 1.79
CA ALA A 26 2.03 -2.02 1.67
C ALA A 26 2.15 -1.24 3.00
N GLY A 27 2.09 0.09 2.92
CA GLY A 27 2.25 0.95 4.09
C GLY A 27 0.98 1.14 4.91
N GLY A 28 -0.14 0.55 4.52
CA GLY A 28 -1.41 0.67 5.22
C GLY A 28 -2.27 -0.58 5.09
N SER A 29 -3.25 -0.67 5.98
CA SER A 29 -4.23 -1.76 6.01
C SER A 29 -5.00 -1.85 4.69
N PRO A 30 -5.40 -3.07 4.26
CA PRO A 30 -6.39 -3.24 3.19
C PRO A 30 -7.72 -2.52 3.48
N HIS A 31 -7.99 -2.25 4.76
CA HIS A 31 -9.09 -1.42 5.25
C HIS A 31 -8.56 -0.16 5.89
N ASN A 32 -8.71 0.97 5.20
CA ASN A 32 -8.14 2.22 5.68
C ASN A 32 -9.10 3.40 5.53
N TYR A 33 -8.90 4.38 6.41
CA TYR A 33 -9.43 5.72 6.20
C TYR A 33 -8.52 6.49 5.24
N GLY A 34 -9.11 7.08 4.21
CA GLY A 34 -8.47 7.92 3.20
C GLY A 34 -9.27 9.20 2.96
N ASP A 35 -8.98 9.86 1.83
CA ASP A 35 -9.61 11.11 1.37
C ASP A 35 -9.73 12.16 2.47
N SER A 36 -8.59 12.78 2.79
CA SER A 36 -8.53 13.71 3.89
C SER A 36 -9.24 15.02 3.63
N GLU A 37 -10.03 15.45 4.60
CA GLU A 37 -10.62 16.79 4.66
C GLU A 37 -9.76 17.71 5.51
N GLN A 38 -9.77 19.00 5.16
CA GLN A 38 -9.05 20.04 5.88
C GLN A 38 -9.92 20.59 7.01
N VAL A 39 -9.35 20.67 8.21
CA VAL A 39 -9.96 21.32 9.36
C VAL A 39 -9.04 22.44 9.82
N GLU A 40 -9.54 23.67 9.78
CA GLU A 40 -8.80 24.84 10.25
C GLU A 40 -8.93 25.01 11.77
N LEU A 41 -7.78 25.01 12.46
CA LEU A 41 -7.68 25.32 13.88
C LEU A 41 -7.30 26.79 14.03
N ALA A 42 -8.26 27.68 13.82
CA ALA A 42 -8.05 29.12 13.72
C ALA A 42 -7.29 29.73 14.92
N ALA A 43 -7.55 29.24 16.14
CA ALA A 43 -6.87 29.72 17.35
C ALA A 43 -5.36 29.38 17.38
N LEU A 44 -4.93 28.39 16.60
CA LEU A 44 -3.54 27.92 16.50
C LEU A 44 -2.88 28.29 15.16
N GLY A 45 -3.67 28.77 14.18
CA GLY A 45 -3.19 29.02 12.83
C GLY A 45 -2.76 27.75 12.09
N TRP A 46 -3.30 26.58 12.47
CA TRP A 46 -2.96 25.29 11.86
C TRP A 46 -4.09 24.78 10.97
N THR A 47 -3.72 24.06 9.92
CA THR A 47 -4.65 23.22 9.14
C THR A 47 -4.31 21.76 9.41
N VAL A 48 -5.27 21.01 9.93
CA VAL A 48 -5.12 19.56 10.12
C VAL A 48 -5.87 18.81 9.03
N TYR A 49 -5.34 17.66 8.62
CA TYR A 49 -5.92 16.81 7.59
C TYR A 49 -6.45 15.55 8.27
N VAL A 50 -7.75 15.31 8.14
CA VAL A 50 -8.44 14.18 8.78
C VAL A 50 -9.01 13.28 7.68
N PRO A 51 -8.64 12.00 7.61
CA PRO A 51 -9.21 11.08 6.63
C PRO A 51 -10.68 10.78 6.97
N THR A 52 -11.60 11.03 6.04
CA THR A 52 -13.06 10.95 6.29
C THR A 52 -13.76 9.81 5.56
N ARG A 53 -13.09 9.15 4.61
CA ARG A 53 -13.67 8.04 3.83
C ARG A 53 -13.05 6.71 4.21
N TYR A 54 -13.89 5.75 4.57
CA TYR A 54 -13.47 4.39 4.87
C TYR A 54 -13.56 3.51 3.62
N ALA A 55 -12.43 2.91 3.23
CA ALA A 55 -12.37 1.91 2.18
C ALA A 55 -12.36 0.51 2.83
N GLU A 56 -13.37 -0.31 2.51
CA GLU A 56 -13.50 -1.70 2.95
C GLU A 56 -13.54 -2.59 1.70
N VAL A 57 -12.37 -3.06 1.26
CA VAL A 57 -12.26 -3.87 0.03
C VAL A 57 -12.40 -5.37 0.31
N LEU A 58 -11.82 -5.83 1.42
CA LEU A 58 -11.91 -7.22 1.90
C LEU A 58 -13.03 -7.39 2.93
N GLY A 59 -13.36 -8.63 3.32
CA GLY A 59 -14.38 -8.88 4.33
C GLY A 59 -13.99 -8.31 5.71
N ARG A 60 -14.97 -7.78 6.46
CA ARG A 60 -14.83 -7.09 7.77
C ARG A 60 -13.97 -7.75 8.84
N SER A 61 -13.69 -9.05 8.72
CA SER A 61 -12.85 -9.80 9.66
C SER A 61 -11.35 -9.70 9.33
N ASP A 62 -10.97 -9.05 8.24
CA ASP A 62 -9.57 -8.82 7.90
C ASP A 62 -8.98 -7.70 8.75
N GLU A 63 -8.17 -8.07 9.75
CA GLU A 63 -7.54 -7.14 10.69
C GLU A 63 -6.08 -6.83 10.33
N ARG A 64 -5.63 -7.20 9.12
CA ARG A 64 -4.24 -6.97 8.69
C ARG A 64 -3.93 -5.47 8.65
N VAL A 65 -2.76 -5.09 9.13
CA VAL A 65 -2.29 -3.69 9.11
C VAL A 65 -1.54 -3.30 7.84
N ALA A 66 -1.30 -4.29 6.96
CA ALA A 66 -0.65 -4.14 5.67
C ALA A 66 -1.09 -5.29 4.74
N ILE A 67 -1.04 -5.05 3.43
CA ILE A 67 -1.05 -6.12 2.43
C ILE A 67 0.36 -6.65 2.31
N ASP A 68 0.58 -7.91 2.70
CA ASP A 68 1.85 -8.60 2.49
C ASP A 68 1.98 -9.07 1.03
N PRO A 69 3.18 -9.00 0.43
CA PRO A 69 3.38 -9.52 -0.90
C PRO A 69 3.34 -11.06 -0.88
N ASP A 70 2.71 -11.67 -1.89
CA ASP A 70 2.79 -13.11 -2.13
C ASP A 70 4.24 -13.58 -2.37
N VAL A 71 5.07 -12.68 -2.90
CA VAL A 71 6.50 -12.90 -3.13
C VAL A 71 7.28 -11.74 -2.53
N PRO A 72 7.77 -11.87 -1.28
CA PRO A 72 8.60 -10.85 -0.67
C PRO A 72 9.94 -10.76 -1.40
N VAL A 73 10.37 -9.54 -1.67
CA VAL A 73 11.67 -9.22 -2.28
C VAL A 73 12.27 -8.05 -1.50
N GLN A 74 13.43 -8.27 -0.88
CA GLN A 74 14.18 -7.19 -0.26
C GLN A 74 14.97 -6.43 -1.31
N VAL A 75 14.81 -5.11 -1.34
CA VAL A 75 15.61 -4.22 -2.19
C VAL A 75 16.82 -3.73 -1.37
N GLY A 76 18.02 -4.08 -1.81
CA GLY A 76 19.26 -3.67 -1.15
C GLY A 76 19.86 -2.40 -1.73
N VAL A 77 20.68 -1.70 -0.95
CA VAL A 77 21.47 -0.55 -1.43
C VAL A 77 22.43 -0.93 -2.56
N ALA A 78 22.93 -2.18 -2.56
CA ALA A 78 23.78 -2.70 -3.63
C ALA A 78 23.03 -2.84 -4.97
N ASP A 79 21.72 -3.10 -4.95
CA ASP A 79 20.90 -3.15 -6.15
C ASP A 79 20.68 -1.75 -6.72
N HIS A 80 20.45 -0.78 -5.84
CA HIS A 80 20.38 0.63 -6.22
C HIS A 80 21.65 1.11 -6.92
N PHE A 81 22.83 0.89 -6.31
CA PHE A 81 24.11 1.31 -6.92
C PHE A 81 24.44 0.58 -8.22
N ALA A 82 23.90 -0.62 -8.42
CA ALA A 82 24.09 -1.39 -9.64
C ALA A 82 22.99 -1.18 -10.70
N GLY A 83 22.02 -0.29 -10.45
CA GLY A 83 20.90 -0.06 -11.38
C GLY A 83 20.02 -1.30 -11.61
N ARG A 84 19.90 -2.18 -10.61
CA ARG A 84 19.08 -3.40 -10.68
C ARG A 84 17.76 -3.21 -9.95
N ASP A 85 16.70 -3.74 -10.55
CA ASP A 85 15.40 -3.89 -9.90
C ASP A 85 15.15 -5.38 -9.59
N PRO A 86 15.39 -5.83 -8.34
CA PRO A 86 15.17 -7.22 -7.98
C PRO A 86 13.69 -7.59 -7.95
N VAL A 87 12.77 -6.62 -7.75
CA VAL A 87 11.32 -6.86 -7.75
C VAL A 87 10.86 -7.18 -9.17
N LEU A 88 11.24 -6.34 -10.13
CA LEU A 88 10.92 -6.56 -11.54
C LEU A 88 11.54 -7.88 -12.04
N ALA A 89 12.83 -8.10 -11.75
CA ALA A 89 13.52 -9.33 -12.14
C ALA A 89 12.83 -10.58 -11.59
N LYS A 90 12.35 -10.53 -10.34
CA LYS A 90 11.59 -11.62 -9.75
C LYS A 90 10.23 -11.82 -10.43
N ALA A 91 9.50 -10.75 -10.67
CA ALA A 91 8.16 -10.80 -11.28
C ALA A 91 8.18 -11.41 -12.69
N VAL A 92 9.13 -11.02 -13.54
CA VAL A 92 9.22 -11.54 -14.93
C VAL A 92 9.75 -12.98 -15.00
N ALA A 93 10.42 -13.45 -13.96
CA ALA A 93 10.92 -14.82 -13.87
C ALA A 93 9.83 -15.84 -13.45
N MET A 94 8.69 -15.36 -12.96
CA MET A 94 7.55 -16.19 -12.57
C MET A 94 6.77 -16.57 -13.83
N ARG A 95 6.81 -17.86 -14.20
CA ARG A 95 6.02 -18.44 -15.29
C ARG A 95 4.72 -19.02 -14.77
#